data_AF-A0A7J4TNU7-F1
#
_entry.id   AF-A0A7J4TNU7-F1
#
_cell.length_a   1.000
_cell.length_b   1.000
_cell.length_c   1.000
_cell.angle_alpha   90.00
_cell.angle_beta   90.00
_cell.angle_gamma   90.00
#
_symmetry.space_group_name_H-M   'P 1'
#
loop_
_entity.id
_entity.type
_entity.pdbx_description
1 polymer ?
#
loop_
_entity_poly.entity_id
_entity_poly.type
_entity_poly.pdbx_seq_one_letter_code
_entity_poly.pdbx_strand_id
1 'polypeptide(L)'
;EQLINWNPDVIFIEESSLASVINDTTKYPEYKELKAVKNDQVYGLMSYCLYSYNKDILLADAYYVGKVLYPEQFSDVDPEKKADEIFVKFVGKPVYNQMKAVQGGFKKIEI
;
A
#
# COMPACT_ATOMS: atom_id res chain seq x y z
N GLU A 1 10.75 15.14 15.35
CA GLU A 1 10.57 15.01 13.89
C GLU A 1 9.12 15.24 13.48
N GLN A 2 8.85 15.53 12.21
CA GLN A 2 7.53 15.98 11.74
C GLN A 2 6.45 14.88 11.73
N LEU A 3 6.80 13.62 11.40
CA LEU A 3 5.85 12.51 11.31
C LEU A 3 5.16 12.22 12.66
N ILE A 4 5.92 12.29 13.75
CA ILE A 4 5.41 12.12 15.12
C ILE A 4 4.43 13.24 15.48
N ASN A 5 4.70 14.48 15.04
CA ASN A 5 3.81 15.60 15.27
C ASN A 5 2.52 15.51 14.44
N TRP A 6 2.60 15.02 13.20
CA TRP A 6 1.43 14.78 12.36
C TRP A 6 0.56 13.63 12.88
N ASN A 7 1.19 12.59 13.43
CA ASN A 7 0.53 11.43 14.04
C ASN A 7 -0.63 10.88 13.20
N PRO A 8 -0.36 10.42 11.96
CA PRO A 8 -1.41 10.07 11.01
C PRO A 8 -2.27 8.90 11.51
N ASP A 9 -3.54 8.91 11.10
CA ASP A 9 -4.50 7.83 11.37
C ASP A 9 -4.20 6.56 10.56
N VAL A 10 -3.68 6.73 9.35
CA VAL A 10 -3.39 5.66 8.39
C VAL A 10 -2.05 5.94 7.72
N ILE A 11 -1.22 4.91 7.54
CA ILE A 11 0.04 4.99 6.79
C ILE A 11 0.00 3.98 5.65
N PHE A 12 0.46 4.41 4.47
CA PHE A 12 0.71 3.54 3.33
C PHE A 12 2.21 3.47 3.07
N ILE A 13 2.73 2.27 2.86
CA ILE A 13 4.14 2.00 2.61
C ILE A 13 4.25 1.30 1.27
N GLU A 14 5.05 1.85 0.38
CA GLU A 14 5.43 1.17 -0.86
C GLU A 14 6.32 -0.04 -0.51
N GLU A 15 6.04 -1.23 -1.05
CA GLU A 15 6.74 -2.46 -0.65
C GLU A 15 8.26 -2.36 -0.84
N SER A 16 8.72 -1.65 -1.87
CA SER A 16 10.14 -1.35 -2.11
C SER A 16 10.84 -0.66 -0.92
N SER A 17 10.11 0.08 -0.09
CA SER A 17 10.61 0.81 1.07
C SER A 17 10.39 0.07 2.38
N LEU A 18 9.67 -1.06 2.38
CA LEU A 18 9.23 -1.74 3.59
C LEU A 18 10.40 -2.15 4.50
N ALA A 19 11.47 -2.72 3.93
CA ALA A 19 12.64 -3.13 4.69
C ALA A 19 13.32 -1.94 5.41
N SER A 20 13.42 -0.79 4.74
CA SER A 20 13.96 0.43 5.34
C SER A 20 13.06 0.96 6.45
N VAL A 21 11.75 0.96 6.25
CA VAL A 21 10.80 1.38 7.29
C VAL A 21 10.91 0.49 8.53
N ILE A 22 10.94 -0.84 8.37
CA ILE A 22 11.09 -1.79 9.50
C ILE A 22 12.41 -1.56 10.25
N ASN A 23 13.50 -1.31 9.53
CA ASN A 23 14.78 -1.02 10.15
C ASN A 23 14.74 0.28 10.95
N ASP A 24 14.13 1.33 10.40
CA ASP A 24 14.03 2.63 11.06
C ASP A 24 13.09 2.59 12.27
N THR A 25 11.96 1.89 12.21
CA THR A 25 11.07 1.70 13.37
C THR A 25 11.70 0.82 14.45
N THR A 26 12.63 -0.06 14.09
CA THR A 26 13.44 -0.81 15.07
C THR A 26 14.47 0.09 15.74
N LYS A 27 15.11 0.99 14.99
CA LYS A 27 16.13 1.91 15.49
C LYS A 27 15.55 3.06 16.32
N TYR A 28 14.36 3.52 15.97
CA TYR A 28 13.66 4.66 16.56
C TYR A 28 12.27 4.22 17.07
N PRO A 29 12.20 3.67 18.30
CA PRO A 29 10.96 3.11 18.85
C PRO A 29 9.81 4.12 18.97
N GLU A 30 10.08 5.42 18.95
CA GLU A 30 9.06 6.47 18.95
C GLU A 30 8.10 6.38 17.74
N TYR A 31 8.50 5.74 16.64
CA TYR A 31 7.59 5.48 15.53
C TYR A 31 6.54 4.41 15.84
N LYS A 32 6.81 3.51 16.80
CA LYS A 32 5.79 2.57 17.31
C LYS A 32 4.69 3.28 18.10
N GLU A 33 4.96 4.51 18.53
CA GLU A 33 3.99 5.33 19.25
C GLU A 33 2.96 6.01 18.33
N LEU A 34 3.16 5.98 17.01
CA LEU A 34 2.24 6.56 16.02
C LEU A 34 0.87 5.87 16.08
N LYS A 35 -0.19 6.67 15.94
CA LYS A 35 -1.59 6.21 15.98
C LYS A 35 -1.85 5.12 14.94
N ALA A 36 -1.37 5.30 13.71
CA ALA A 36 -1.51 4.29 12.66
C ALA A 36 -0.88 2.94 13.04
N VAL A 37 0.29 2.93 13.67
CA VAL A 37 0.98 1.69 14.08
C VAL A 37 0.20 1.00 15.21
N LYS A 38 -0.17 1.74 16.26
CA LYS A 38 -0.94 1.20 17.40
C LYS A 38 -2.29 0.60 17.01
N ASN A 39 -2.93 1.18 16.00
CA ASN A 39 -4.27 0.79 15.58
C ASN A 39 -4.28 -0.18 14.39
N ASP A 40 -3.12 -0.75 14.03
CA ASP A 40 -2.99 -1.68 12.89
C ASP A 40 -3.56 -1.06 11.59
N GLN A 41 -3.22 0.22 11.36
CA GLN A 41 -3.63 1.01 10.19
C GLN A 41 -2.41 1.33 9.30
N VAL A 42 -1.56 0.33 9.08
CA VAL A 42 -0.43 0.43 8.16
C VAL A 42 -0.62 -0.57 7.02
N TYR A 43 -0.51 -0.08 5.78
CA TYR A 43 -0.89 -0.83 4.60
C TYR A 43 0.22 -0.81 3.54
N GLY A 44 0.43 -1.95 2.87
CA GLY A 44 1.38 -2.10 1.78
C GLY A 44 0.77 -1.74 0.43
N LEU A 45 1.52 -0.99 -0.38
CA LEU A 45 1.21 -0.67 -1.77
C LEU A 45 2.25 -1.31 -2.71
N MET A 46 1.81 -1.61 -3.93
CA MET A 46 2.73 -2.05 -4.97
C MET A 46 3.63 -0.87 -5.39
N SER A 47 4.84 -1.19 -5.84
CA SER A 47 5.81 -0.21 -6.25
C SER A 47 5.58 0.22 -7.70
N TYR A 48 5.14 1.46 -7.90
CA TYR A 48 4.80 1.97 -9.23
C TYR A 48 5.92 2.79 -9.88
N CYS A 49 6.98 3.18 -9.17
CA CYS A 49 8.02 4.11 -9.67
C CYS A 49 9.47 3.58 -9.72
N LEU A 50 9.68 2.25 -9.71
CA LEU A 50 11.03 1.66 -9.63
C LEU A 50 11.92 1.77 -10.89
N TYR A 51 11.36 2.06 -12.06
CA TYR A 51 12.11 2.19 -13.33
C TYR A 51 11.49 3.24 -14.28
N SER A 52 10.16 3.37 -14.20
CA SER A 52 9.33 4.42 -14.81
C SER A 52 8.04 4.51 -13.99
N TYR A 53 7.09 5.36 -14.38
CA TYR A 53 5.77 5.44 -13.76
C TYR A 53 4.80 4.41 -14.37
N ASN A 54 4.62 3.27 -13.68
CA ASN A 54 3.64 2.25 -14.04
C ASN A 54 2.23 2.73 -13.66
N LYS A 55 1.54 3.36 -14.62
CA LYS A 55 0.23 4.01 -14.41
C LYS A 55 -0.87 3.02 -14.03
N ASP A 56 -0.77 1.80 -14.51
CA ASP A 56 -1.65 0.68 -14.16
C ASP A 56 -1.53 0.30 -12.69
N ILE A 57 -0.31 0.17 -12.17
CA ILE A 57 -0.06 -0.07 -10.74
C ILE A 57 -0.58 1.11 -9.91
N LEU A 58 -0.26 2.35 -10.31
CA LEU A 58 -0.74 3.56 -9.62
C LEU A 58 -2.28 3.60 -9.52
N LEU A 59 -2.98 3.25 -10.60
CA LEU A 59 -4.45 3.20 -10.59
C LEU A 59 -4.95 2.09 -9.66
N ALA A 60 -4.32 0.91 -9.68
CA ALA A 60 -4.68 -0.19 -8.79
C ALA A 60 -4.47 0.19 -7.31
N ASP A 61 -3.32 0.79 -6.97
CA ASP A 61 -3.03 1.30 -5.63
C ASP A 61 -4.06 2.35 -5.19
N ALA A 62 -4.47 3.26 -6.09
CA ALA A 62 -5.46 4.28 -5.77
C ALA A 62 -6.84 3.68 -5.40
N TYR A 63 -7.26 2.60 -6.06
CA TYR A 63 -8.49 1.89 -5.67
C TYR A 63 -8.35 1.22 -4.30
N TYR A 64 -7.18 0.63 -4.01
CA TYR A 64 -6.94 0.04 -2.70
C TYR A 64 -6.90 1.09 -1.59
N VAL A 65 -6.21 2.22 -1.79
CA VAL A 65 -6.22 3.38 -0.88
C VAL A 65 -7.64 3.90 -0.67
N GLY A 66 -8.41 4.03 -1.75
CA GLY A 66 -9.82 4.40 -1.69
C GLY A 66 -10.64 3.44 -0.83
N LYS A 67 -10.47 2.13 -1.02
CA LYS A 67 -11.14 1.09 -0.22
C LYS A 67 -10.77 1.14 1.26
N VAL A 68 -9.51 1.39 1.58
CA VAL A 68 -9.03 1.49 2.97
C VAL A 68 -9.59 2.74 3.66
N LEU A 69 -9.53 3.90 3.01
CA LEU A 69 -9.94 5.17 3.61
C LEU A 69 -11.47 5.37 3.60
N TYR A 70 -12.16 4.81 2.62
CA TYR A 70 -13.57 5.06 2.32
C TYR A 70 -14.32 3.75 2.02
N PRO A 71 -14.36 2.78 2.96
CA PRO A 71 -14.83 1.42 2.70
C PRO A 71 -16.30 1.34 2.28
N GLU A 72 -17.14 2.29 2.71
CA GLU A 72 -18.55 2.39 2.33
C GLU A 72 -18.71 2.84 0.87
N GLN A 73 -17.97 3.87 0.46
CA GLN A 73 -17.98 4.40 -0.90
C GLN A 73 -17.38 3.43 -1.92
N PHE A 74 -16.46 2.58 -1.47
CA PHE A 74 -15.83 1.53 -2.28
C PHE A 74 -16.37 0.13 -1.92
N SER A 75 -17.59 0.03 -1.40
CA SER A 75 -18.18 -1.24 -0.92
C SER A 75 -18.25 -2.33 -1.99
N ASP A 76 -18.39 -1.95 -3.25
CA ASP A 76 -18.41 -2.81 -4.45
C ASP A 76 -17.01 -3.17 -4.99
N VAL A 77 -15.95 -2.52 -4.50
CA VAL A 77 -14.58 -2.73 -4.98
C VAL A 77 -13.88 -3.84 -4.19
N ASP A 78 -13.49 -4.89 -4.93
CA ASP A 78 -12.46 -5.86 -4.55
C ASP A 78 -11.12 -5.40 -5.16
N PRO A 79 -10.16 -4.94 -4.35
CA PRO A 79 -8.91 -4.35 -4.86
C PRO A 79 -8.10 -5.28 -5.75
N GLU A 80 -8.05 -6.59 -5.44
CA GLU A 80 -7.26 -7.54 -6.23
C GLU A 80 -7.90 -7.76 -7.60
N LYS A 81 -9.23 -7.94 -7.64
CA LYS A 81 -9.97 -8.03 -8.91
C LYS A 81 -9.88 -6.74 -9.70
N LYS A 82 -9.95 -5.60 -9.03
CA LYS A 82 -9.85 -4.28 -9.68
C LYS A 82 -8.48 -4.06 -10.30
N ALA A 83 -7.42 -4.50 -9.64
CA ALA A 83 -6.08 -4.49 -10.21
C ALA A 83 -6.01 -5.35 -11.47
N ASP A 84 -6.55 -6.56 -11.46
CA ASP A 84 -6.59 -7.42 -12.64
C ASP A 84 -7.41 -6.80 -13.80
N GLU A 85 -8.55 -6.15 -13.53
CA GLU A 85 -9.29 -5.40 -14.54
C GLU A 85 -8.42 -4.32 -15.20
N ILE A 86 -7.68 -3.56 -14.39
CA ILE A 86 -6.78 -2.51 -14.87
C ILE A 86 -5.64 -3.11 -15.68
N PHE A 87 -4.97 -4.14 -15.17
CA PHE A 87 -3.88 -4.81 -15.89
C PHE A 87 -4.36 -5.43 -17.21
N VAL A 88 -5.54 -6.02 -17.27
CA VAL A 88 -6.11 -6.50 -18.54
C VAL A 88 -6.28 -5.36 -19.54
N LYS A 89 -6.63 -4.14 -19.11
CA LYS A 89 -6.76 -2.99 -20.01
C LYS A 89 -5.41 -2.46 -20.50
N PHE A 90 -4.38 -2.46 -19.66
CA PHE A 90 -3.08 -1.88 -20.01
C PHE A 90 -2.13 -2.88 -20.67
N VAL A 91 -2.10 -4.12 -20.18
CA VAL A 91 -1.14 -5.16 -20.60
C VAL A 91 -1.80 -6.44 -21.14
N GLY A 92 -3.14 -6.49 -21.20
CA GLY A 92 -3.89 -7.57 -21.85
C GLY A 92 -4.04 -8.86 -21.03
N LYS A 93 -3.57 -8.89 -19.78
CA LYS A 93 -3.62 -10.07 -18.90
C LYS A 93 -3.86 -9.70 -17.44
N PRO A 94 -4.53 -10.57 -16.65
CA PRO A 94 -4.69 -10.40 -15.21
C PRO A 94 -3.41 -10.83 -14.49
N VAL A 95 -2.49 -9.89 -14.29
CA VAL A 95 -1.15 -10.17 -13.73
C VAL A 95 -1.01 -9.83 -12.25
N TYR A 96 -2.09 -9.45 -11.54
CA TYR A 96 -2.00 -9.04 -10.13
C TYR A 96 -1.33 -10.10 -9.25
N ASN A 97 -1.66 -11.38 -9.42
CA ASN A 97 -1.03 -12.45 -8.65
C ASN A 97 0.48 -12.57 -8.89
N GLN A 98 0.95 -12.26 -10.11
CA GLN A 98 2.38 -12.24 -10.43
C GLN A 98 3.05 -11.03 -9.76
N MET A 99 2.40 -9.87 -9.79
CA MET A 99 2.86 -8.67 -9.11
C MET A 99 2.93 -8.86 -7.59
N LYS A 100 1.89 -9.44 -6.99
CA LYS A 100 1.82 -9.79 -5.57
C LYS A 100 2.94 -10.74 -5.14
N ALA A 101 3.29 -11.73 -5.97
CA ALA A 101 4.39 -12.64 -5.67
C ALA A 101 5.76 -11.94 -5.62
N VAL A 102 5.92 -10.84 -6.38
CA VAL A 102 7.18 -10.07 -6.45
C VAL A 102 7.20 -8.89 -5.47
N GLN A 103 6.05 -8.28 -5.21
CA GLN A 103 5.92 -6.99 -4.51
C GLN A 103 5.01 -7.06 -3.28
N GLY A 104 4.63 -8.23 -2.78
CA GLY A 104 3.84 -8.38 -1.54
C GLY A 104 2.34 -8.12 -1.68
N GLY A 105 1.91 -7.34 -2.68
CA GLY A 105 0.50 -7.05 -3.00
C GLY A 105 -0.21 -6.19 -1.95
N PHE A 106 -1.53 -6.09 -2.06
CA PHE A 106 -2.35 -5.34 -1.12
C PHE A 106 -2.51 -6.10 0.19
N LYS A 107 -1.96 -5.54 1.27
CA LYS A 107 -2.01 -6.14 2.61
C LYS A 107 -1.88 -5.09 3.71
N LYS A 108 -2.22 -5.49 4.93
CA LYS A 108 -1.73 -4.81 6.14
C LYS A 108 -0.29 -5.17 6.39
N ILE A 109 0.43 -4.26 7.02
CA ILE A 109 1.83 -4.43 7.42
C ILE A 109 1.90 -4.36 8.94
N GLU A 110 2.52 -5.36 9.54
CA GLU A 110 2.88 -5.35 10.96
C GLU A 110 4.28 -4.78 11.12
N ILE A 111 4.43 -3.77 11.98
CA ILE A 111 5.69 -3.01 12.21
C ILE A 111 5.95 -2.87 13.71
#